data_AF-A0A432HFJ4-F1
#
_entry.id   AF-A0A432HFJ4-F1
#
_cell.length_a   1.000
_cell.length_b   1.000
_cell.length_c   1.000
_cell.angle_alpha   90.00
_cell.angle_beta   90.00
_cell.angle_gamma   90.00
#
_symmetry.space_group_name_H-M   'P 1'
#
loop_
_entity.id
_entity.type
_entity.pdbx_description
1 polymer ?
#
loop_
_entity_poly.entity_id
_entity_poly.type
_entity_poly.pdbx_seq_one_letter_code
_entity_poly.pdbx_strand_id
1 'polypeptide(L)'
;MGWGGTPAMAKTSKCETCHAKITPGIVKDFNRGKMAEELTCADCHGTAHTSAADASKAVLPTISTCKKCHSKQVKQYMSGKHSLG
;
A
#
# COMPACT_ATOMS: atom_id res chain seq x y z
N MET A 1 -0.09 32.16 5.39
CA MET A 1 -0.32 31.19 4.30
C MET A 1 -0.61 29.84 4.94
N GLY A 2 -1.88 29.55 5.21
CA GLY A 2 -2.32 28.33 5.90
C GLY A 2 -2.60 27.21 4.91
N TRP A 3 -1.93 26.06 5.08
CA TRP A 3 -2.30 24.83 4.41
C TRP A 3 -3.31 24.09 5.28
N GLY A 4 -4.57 24.54 5.21
CA GLY A 4 -5.73 23.90 5.82
C GLY A 4 -6.23 22.72 4.99
N GLY A 5 -5.38 21.73 4.74
CA GLY A 5 -5.82 20.45 4.21
C GLY A 5 -6.30 19.57 5.36
N THR A 6 -7.60 19.30 5.44
CA THR A 6 -8.12 18.19 6.24
C THR A 6 -7.33 16.94 5.87
N PRO A 7 -6.70 16.22 6.83
CA PRO A 7 -6.06 14.96 6.50
C PRO A 7 -7.14 14.05 5.91
N ALA A 8 -6.95 13.60 4.68
CA ALA A 8 -7.78 12.56 4.10
C ALA A 8 -7.62 11.34 5.02
N MET A 9 -8.65 11.07 5.83
CA MET A 9 -8.69 9.88 6.65
C MET A 9 -8.81 8.72 5.68
N ALA A 10 -7.79 7.87 5.63
CA ALA A 10 -7.73 6.73 4.73
C ALA A 10 -8.99 5.87 4.87
N LYS A 11 -9.34 5.16 3.80
CA LYS A 11 -10.49 4.25 3.81
C LYS A 11 -10.26 3.17 4.86
N THR A 12 -10.92 3.35 6.01
CA THR A 12 -10.78 2.46 7.16
C THR A 12 -11.06 1.02 6.77
N SER A 13 -10.11 0.13 7.06
CA SER A 13 -10.22 -1.30 6.78
C SER A 13 -9.98 -2.13 8.05
N LYS A 14 -10.42 -3.39 8.03
CA LYS A 14 -10.08 -4.36 9.11
C LYS A 14 -8.57 -4.51 9.27
N CYS A 15 -7.84 -4.43 8.15
CA CYS A 15 -6.38 -4.42 8.12
C CYS A 15 -5.84 -3.23 8.91
N GLU A 16 -6.27 -2.02 8.58
CA GLU A 16 -5.81 -0.79 9.22
C GLU A 16 -6.13 -0.75 10.72
N THR A 17 -7.33 -1.16 11.11
CA THR A 17 -7.76 -1.16 12.53
C THR A 17 -6.88 -2.06 13.40
N CYS A 18 -6.48 -3.22 12.88
CA CYS A 18 -5.58 -4.14 13.59
C CYS A 18 -4.13 -3.64 13.54
N HIS A 19 -3.65 -3.26 12.35
CA HIS A 19 -2.27 -2.84 12.13
C HIS A 19 -1.93 -1.48 12.75
N ALA A 20 -2.92 -0.62 13.04
CA ALA A 20 -2.68 0.60 13.80
C ALA A 20 -2.19 0.31 15.23
N LYS A 21 -2.50 -0.88 15.78
CA LYS A 21 -2.06 -1.32 17.10
C LYS A 21 -0.72 -2.07 17.06
N ILE A 22 -0.50 -2.88 16.02
CA ILE A 22 0.67 -3.77 15.91
C ILE A 22 1.84 -3.08 15.19
N THR A 23 1.56 -2.33 14.12
CA THR A 23 2.55 -1.66 13.25
C THR A 23 2.12 -0.22 12.93
N PRO A 24 2.01 0.66 13.94
CA PRO A 24 1.46 2.02 13.77
C PRO A 24 2.22 2.87 12.74
N GLY A 25 3.54 2.66 12.62
CA GLY A 25 4.37 3.38 11.65
C GLY A 25 3.96 3.10 10.20
N ILE A 26 3.67 1.84 9.86
CA ILE A 26 3.27 1.44 8.49
C ILE A 26 1.93 2.07 8.12
N VAL A 27 0.96 2.07 9.05
CA VAL A 27 -0.35 2.71 8.83
C VAL A 27 -0.18 4.21 8.62
N LYS A 28 0.62 4.87 9.46
CA LYS A 28 0.91 6.30 9.32
C LYS A 28 1.60 6.64 7.98
N ASP A 29 2.50 5.77 7.52
CA ASP A 29 3.21 5.97 6.26
C ASP A 29 2.34 5.69 5.03
N PHE A 30 1.39 4.77 5.13
CA PHE A 30 0.37 4.60 4.09
C PHE A 30 -0.56 5.82 4.02
N ASN A 31 -1.11 6.25 5.16
CA ASN A 31 -2.12 7.30 5.24
C ASN A 31 -1.61 8.70 4.83
N ARG A 32 -0.29 8.95 4.85
CA ARG A 32 0.28 10.19 4.30
C ARG A 32 0.39 10.20 2.77
N GLY A 33 0.26 9.05 2.13
CA GLY A 33 0.45 8.88 0.70
C GLY A 33 -0.84 9.07 -0.09
N LYS A 34 -0.72 9.50 -1.35
CA LYS A 34 -1.87 9.69 -2.26
C LYS A 34 -2.66 8.42 -2.53
N MET A 35 -2.03 7.25 -2.43
CA MET A 35 -2.72 5.98 -2.61
C MET A 35 -3.78 5.71 -1.54
N ALA A 36 -3.62 6.24 -0.32
CA ALA A 36 -4.59 6.02 0.77
C ALA A 36 -5.93 6.75 0.55
N GLU A 37 -5.98 7.69 -0.39
CA GLU A 37 -7.23 8.35 -0.79
C GLU A 37 -8.19 7.36 -1.50
N GLU A 38 -7.66 6.35 -2.19
CA GLU A 38 -8.44 5.44 -3.05
C GLU A 38 -8.25 3.95 -2.76
N LEU A 39 -7.08 3.58 -2.21
CA LEU A 39 -6.68 2.19 -1.98
C LEU A 39 -6.64 1.86 -0.49
N THR A 40 -6.61 0.57 -0.22
CA THR A 40 -6.46 -0.06 1.09
C THR A 40 -5.28 -1.03 1.09
N CYS A 41 -4.94 -1.57 2.26
CA CYS A 41 -3.86 -2.55 2.39
C CYS A 41 -4.05 -3.78 1.47
N ALA A 42 -5.30 -4.21 1.31
CA ALA A 42 -5.65 -5.42 0.57
C ALA A 42 -5.44 -5.29 -0.95
N ASP A 43 -5.46 -4.07 -1.50
CA ASP A 43 -5.26 -3.85 -2.93
C ASP A 43 -3.85 -4.24 -3.39
N CYS A 44 -2.88 -4.20 -2.47
CA CYS A 44 -1.51 -4.63 -2.68
C CYS A 44 -1.19 -6.00 -2.06
N HIS A 45 -1.69 -6.26 -0.85
CA HIS A 45 -1.32 -7.43 -0.06
C HIS A 45 -2.33 -8.59 -0.10
N GLY A 46 -3.49 -8.40 -0.74
CA GLY A 46 -4.57 -9.38 -0.74
C GLY A 46 -5.28 -9.51 0.60
N THR A 47 -6.11 -10.54 0.73
CA THR A 47 -7.02 -10.74 1.88
C THR A 47 -6.87 -12.11 2.57
N ALA A 48 -5.88 -12.91 2.16
CA ALA A 48 -5.73 -14.29 2.63
C ALA A 48 -5.21 -14.40 4.08
N HIS A 49 -4.55 -13.36 4.59
CA HIS A 49 -4.19 -13.25 6.00
C HIS A 49 -5.35 -12.65 6.80
N THR A 50 -5.66 -13.27 7.93
CA THR A 50 -6.78 -12.86 8.80
C THR A 50 -6.43 -12.81 10.28
N SER A 51 -5.27 -13.35 10.69
CA SER A 51 -4.83 -13.39 12.09
C SER A 51 -3.30 -13.46 12.20
N ALA A 52 -2.71 -13.02 13.30
CA ALA A 52 -1.25 -12.99 13.47
C ALA A 52 -0.55 -14.34 13.14
N ALA A 53 -1.22 -15.47 13.35
CA ALA A 53 -0.69 -16.80 13.05
C ALA A 53 -0.53 -17.10 11.55
N ASP A 54 -1.23 -16.38 10.66
CA ASP A 54 -1.19 -16.60 9.22
C ASP A 54 -0.69 -15.39 8.41
N ALA A 55 0.14 -14.54 9.04
CA ALA A 55 0.77 -13.38 8.40
C ALA A 55 1.50 -13.73 7.09
N SER A 56 2.06 -14.94 6.99
CA SER A 56 2.72 -15.45 5.78
C SER A 56 1.80 -15.60 4.57
N LYS A 57 0.48 -15.60 4.74
CA LYS A 57 -0.49 -15.62 3.63
C LYS A 57 -0.68 -14.25 2.99
N ALA A 58 -0.19 -13.18 3.59
CA ALA A 58 -0.18 -11.87 2.94
C ALA A 58 0.73 -11.92 1.72
N VAL A 59 0.27 -11.33 0.62
CA VAL A 59 1.06 -11.22 -0.61
C VAL A 59 2.06 -10.08 -0.43
N LEU A 60 3.32 -10.32 -0.76
CA LEU A 60 4.29 -9.24 -0.91
C LEU A 60 4.14 -8.64 -2.32
N PRO A 61 3.76 -7.35 -2.44
CA PRO A 61 3.57 -6.73 -3.74
C PRO A 61 4.90 -6.69 -4.50
N THR A 62 4.83 -7.02 -5.79
CA THR A 62 5.96 -6.88 -6.71
C THR A 62 5.65 -5.78 -7.72
N ILE A 63 6.58 -5.48 -8.64
CA ILE A 63 6.33 -4.51 -9.70
C ILE A 63 5.11 -4.89 -10.58
N SER A 64 4.76 -6.17 -10.63
CA SER A 64 3.55 -6.65 -11.32
C SER A 64 2.26 -6.16 -10.64
N THR A 65 2.25 -6.01 -9.31
CA THR A 65 1.14 -5.42 -8.56
C THR A 65 0.93 -3.98 -9.00
N CYS A 66 2.00 -3.19 -9.06
CA CYS A 66 1.96 -1.78 -9.46
C CYS A 66 1.50 -1.63 -10.93
N LYS A 67 1.89 -2.56 -11.81
CA LYS A 67 1.56 -2.56 -13.25
C LYS A 67 0.05 -2.52 -13.51
N LYS A 68 -0.77 -3.05 -12.59
CA LYS A 68 -2.24 -3.05 -12.71
C LYS A 68 -2.81 -1.65 -12.89
N CYS A 69 -2.20 -0.64 -12.25
CA CYS A 69 -2.62 0.76 -12.34
C CYS A 69 -1.56 1.65 -13.05
N HIS A 70 -0.28 1.31 -12.94
CA HIS A 70 0.86 2.10 -13.43
C HIS A 70 1.62 1.40 -14.56
N SER A 71 0.90 0.91 -15.57
CA SER A 71 1.47 0.12 -16.67
C SER A 71 2.57 0.86 -17.44
N LYS A 72 2.41 2.17 -17.66
CA LYS A 72 3.40 3.02 -18.36
C LYS A 72 4.71 3.13 -17.58
N GLN A 73 4.63 3.46 -16.29
CA GLN A 73 5.80 3.63 -15.42
C GLN A 73 6.56 2.31 -15.28
N VAL A 74 5.85 1.19 -15.10
CA VAL A 74 6.46 -0.14 -15.06
C VAL A 74 7.17 -0.44 -16.37
N LYS A 75 6.54 -0.17 -17.54
CA LYS A 75 7.20 -0.39 -18.83
C LYS A 75 8.50 0.42 -18.96
N GLN A 76 8.48 1.68 -18.53
CA GLN A 76 9.67 2.53 -18.56
C GLN A 76 10.77 1.99 -17.64
N TYR A 77 10.43 1.64 -16.40
CA TYR A 77 11.39 1.07 -15.45
C TYR A 77 12.02 -0.23 -15.99
N MET A 78 11.19 -1.13 -16.53
CA MET A 78 11.65 -2.42 -17.06
C MET A 78 12.48 -2.31 -18.34
N SER A 79 12.38 -1.20 -19.07
CA SER A 79 13.24 -0.92 -20.21
C SER A 79 14.60 -0.33 -19.82
N GLY A 80 14.77 0.11 -18.57
CA GLY A 80 15.99 0.74 -18.07
C GLY A 80 16.90 -0.24 -17.34
N LYS A 81 18.19 0.11 -17.24
CA LYS A 81 19.20 -0.68 -16.52
C LYS A 81 18.90 -0.85 -15.03
N HIS A 82 18.15 0.08 -14.42
CA HIS A 82 17.71 -0.01 -13.02
C HIS A 82 16.85 -1.25 -12.72
N SER A 83 16.36 -1.95 -13.74
CA SER A 83 15.63 -3.21 -13.57
C SER A 83 16.51 -4.46 -13.47
N LEU A 84 17.81 -4.34 -13.75
CA LEU A 84 18.74 -5.47 -13.86
C LEU A 84 19.47 -5.80 -12.56
N GLY A 85 19.31 -5.01 -11.50
CA GLY A 85 19.99 -5.15 -10.21
C GLY A 85 20.73 -3.90 -9.82
#